data_AF-A0A087XZF5-F1
#
_entry.id   AF-A0A087XZF5-F1
#
_cell.length_a   1.000
_cell.length_b   1.000
_cell.length_c   1.000
_cell.angle_alpha   90.00
_cell.angle_beta   90.00
_cell.angle_gamma   90.00
#
_symmetry.space_group_name_H-M   'P 1'
#
loop_
_entity.id
_entity.type
_entity.pdbx_description
1 polymer ?
#
loop_
_entity_poly.entity_id
_entity_poly.type
_entity_poly.pdbx_seq_one_letter_code
_entity_poly.pdbx_strand_id
1 'polypeptide(L)'
;PAIGSRGSVLSSAVFALRFQMDITKCFGLLLFVFAVDCNPGPLADIVVDRYELPKVCAREVQTEDFIRYHFNGTFYEDGKRFDSSHERGKAFVSQVGLGKLITGMDRGLQGMCVNERRRITVPPHLAYGSVGTGGLIPPDATLVYDILLLDIWNPEDKVQIRTISKPEICRRTTAVSDFIRYHYNGTLLTGEAFDSSHSRNTTYDTYLGQGDIIEGMDEGLQGMCVGERRIIIVPPFLAYGETGHGKSTNIPPQATLVFEVLLVDVFNPKDDVTAEVREMPKNCTRRTVTGDYIRYHYNGTFQDGTFFDSSYQRNRTYNTYIGMGYVIHGMDKALQGLCIGEKRRITIPPHMAYGEKGAGNLIPGSAVLIFDVHVIDFHNPKDSVDIRVTHKPQECNMTSEADDLIHYRYNCSLMDGTLLYSSDQFDSPSVTTLGASKVILGLEEGLKGMCVGERREVVVPPHWGHGEEGVAVGVPGSAVLLFELELVQLQKGVPEGFMFVWLGEIPNPLFNALDLNGDKEVPLQEFSEFIKLQVKEGKGRLRPGVDIGGVVKDIFDNQDQNKDGKIVEDELKIKDDESEQVRRDEL
;
A
#
# COMPACT_ATOMS: atom_id res chain seq x y z
N PRO A 1 -49.27 38.18 31.62
CA PRO A 1 -49.15 37.41 32.89
C PRO A 1 -47.84 37.78 33.60
N ALA A 2 -47.77 38.95 34.25
CA ALA A 2 -48.20 39.18 35.63
C ALA A 2 -47.26 38.49 36.67
N ILE A 3 -46.30 39.24 37.21
CA ILE A 3 -46.18 39.66 38.65
C ILE A 3 -45.12 38.78 39.36
N GLY A 4 -44.13 39.25 40.12
CA GLY A 4 -43.76 40.60 40.55
C GLY A 4 -42.78 40.57 41.75
N SER A 5 -41.90 41.57 41.80
CA SER A 5 -41.53 42.39 43.00
C SER A 5 -40.72 41.72 44.13
N ARG A 6 -39.82 42.35 44.90
CA ARG A 6 -39.47 43.75 45.31
C ARG A 6 -37.96 43.75 45.65
N GLY A 7 -37.19 44.82 45.82
CA GLY A 7 -37.34 46.29 45.92
C GLY A 7 -35.94 46.85 46.23
N SER A 8 -35.49 47.98 45.64
CA SER A 8 -35.70 49.37 46.14
C SER A 8 -34.61 49.76 47.18
N VAL A 9 -33.95 50.91 47.26
CA VAL A 9 -33.97 52.28 46.68
C VAL A 9 -32.61 52.94 47.08
N LEU A 10 -31.98 53.91 46.39
CA LEU A 10 -32.04 55.41 46.51
C LEU A 10 -30.69 55.90 45.92
N SER A 11 -30.59 56.71 44.87
CA SER A 11 -30.94 58.13 44.67
C SER A 11 -29.71 59.05 44.68
N SER A 12 -29.37 59.50 43.47
CA SER A 12 -28.93 60.82 43.03
C SER A 12 -28.58 61.91 44.05
N ALA A 13 -27.48 62.64 43.82
CA ALA A 13 -27.52 64.08 43.52
C ALA A 13 -26.12 64.64 43.16
N VAL A 14 -26.11 65.43 42.08
CA VAL A 14 -25.05 66.34 41.63
C VAL A 14 -25.09 67.62 42.47
N PHE A 15 -23.94 68.19 42.84
CA PHE A 15 -23.84 69.63 43.14
C PHE A 15 -22.45 70.16 42.78
N ALA A 16 -22.43 71.16 41.90
CA ALA A 16 -21.30 72.03 41.62
C ALA A 16 -21.30 73.20 42.62
N LEU A 17 -20.13 73.66 43.04
CA LEU A 17 -19.98 74.94 43.74
C LEU A 17 -18.63 75.60 43.40
N ARG A 18 -18.75 76.80 42.81
CA ARG A 18 -17.75 77.87 42.69
C ARG A 18 -17.44 78.47 44.06
N PHE A 19 -16.20 78.87 44.30
CA PHE A 19 -15.79 79.96 45.22
C PHE A 19 -14.46 80.51 44.67
N GLN A 20 -14.42 81.67 43.99
CA GLN A 20 -14.45 83.06 44.45
C GLN A 20 -13.10 83.53 45.03
N MET A 21 -12.41 84.35 44.22
CA MET A 21 -11.26 85.19 44.59
C MET A 21 -11.68 86.24 45.62
N ASP A 22 -10.80 86.53 46.58
CA ASP A 22 -10.79 87.83 47.24
C ASP A 22 -9.36 88.29 47.58
N ILE A 23 -9.14 89.59 47.44
CA ILE A 23 -7.88 90.32 47.46
C ILE A 23 -7.85 91.17 48.73
N THR A 24 -6.82 91.09 49.60
CA THR A 24 -6.11 92.30 50.12
C THR A 24 -4.98 92.01 51.14
N LYS A 25 -3.88 92.75 50.93
CA LYS A 25 -2.92 93.35 51.89
C LYS A 25 -1.99 92.45 52.73
N CYS A 26 -0.69 92.51 52.44
CA CYS A 26 0.26 93.25 53.30
C CYS A 26 1.60 93.52 52.59
N PHE A 27 2.07 94.75 52.74
CA PHE A 27 3.35 95.29 52.30
C PHE A 27 4.49 94.68 53.13
N GLY A 28 5.56 94.21 52.47
CA GLY A 28 6.78 93.74 53.12
C GLY A 28 7.93 93.72 52.11
N LEU A 29 8.76 94.76 52.17
CA LEU A 29 9.94 94.97 51.36
C LEU A 29 11.03 93.93 51.68
N LEU A 30 11.81 93.57 50.65
CA LEU A 30 13.23 93.19 50.62
C LEU A 30 13.60 91.74 50.19
N LEU A 31 14.61 91.73 49.32
CA LEU A 31 15.51 90.65 48.89
C LEU A 31 15.12 89.85 47.64
N PHE A 32 15.64 90.34 46.51
CA PHE A 32 16.04 89.53 45.37
C PHE A 32 16.97 88.41 45.85
N VAL A 33 16.47 87.18 45.84
CA VAL A 33 17.27 85.98 45.67
C VAL A 33 16.74 85.33 44.40
N PHE A 34 17.56 85.32 43.35
CA PHE A 34 17.33 84.41 42.23
C PHE A 34 17.55 82.99 42.77
N ALA A 35 16.48 82.36 43.25
CA ALA A 35 16.43 80.92 43.35
C ALA A 35 16.38 80.41 41.91
N VAL A 36 17.51 79.86 41.44
CA VAL A 36 17.50 78.96 40.29
C VAL A 36 16.75 77.73 40.76
N ASP A 37 15.44 77.69 40.49
CA ASP A 37 14.66 76.46 40.53
C ASP A 37 15.20 75.53 39.44
N CYS A 38 16.21 74.75 39.78
CA CYS A 38 16.51 73.51 39.06
C CYS A 38 15.40 72.52 39.39
N ASN A 39 14.26 72.68 38.72
CA ASN A 39 13.30 71.60 38.59
C ASN A 39 13.89 70.63 37.55
N PRO A 40 14.42 69.44 37.92
CA PRO A 40 14.82 68.48 36.90
C PRO A 40 13.52 68.08 36.20
N GLY A 41 13.40 68.42 34.92
CA GLY A 41 12.35 67.88 34.08
C GLY A 41 12.34 66.35 34.18
N PRO A 42 11.21 65.69 33.82
CA PRO A 42 11.14 64.24 33.85
C PRO A 42 12.35 63.65 33.08
N LEU A 43 13.08 62.75 33.73
CA LEU A 43 14.22 62.06 33.12
C LEU A 43 13.73 61.41 31.81
N ALA A 44 14.45 61.64 30.72
CA ALA A 44 14.10 61.10 29.41
C ALA A 44 14.05 59.57 29.47
N ASP A 45 13.01 58.93 28.92
CA ASP A 45 12.97 57.47 28.83
C ASP A 45 13.67 56.99 27.54
N ILE A 46 13.78 55.67 27.36
CA ILE A 46 14.25 55.10 26.10
C ILE A 46 13.32 55.45 24.93
N VAL A 47 13.89 55.58 23.73
CA VAL A 47 13.14 55.68 22.48
C VAL A 47 13.34 54.39 21.69
N VAL A 48 12.24 53.75 21.29
CA VAL A 48 12.24 52.49 20.54
C VAL A 48 11.59 52.72 19.17
N ASP A 49 12.43 52.80 18.14
CA ASP A 49 12.00 52.95 16.76
C ASP A 49 11.99 51.59 16.07
N ARG A 50 10.80 51.05 15.83
CA ARG A 50 10.59 49.79 15.10
C ARG A 50 10.42 50.12 13.61
N TYR A 51 11.35 49.70 12.77
CA TYR A 51 11.33 50.05 11.34
C TYR A 51 11.32 48.84 10.40
N GLU A 52 11.67 47.65 10.89
CA GLU A 52 11.52 46.41 10.12
C GLU A 52 10.82 45.36 10.98
N LEU A 53 9.53 45.13 10.74
CA LEU A 53 8.71 44.18 11.49
C LEU A 53 8.53 42.90 10.66
N PRO A 54 8.69 41.71 11.26
CA PRO A 54 8.41 40.46 10.57
C PRO A 54 6.91 40.34 10.30
N LYS A 55 6.55 39.69 9.19
CA LYS A 55 5.13 39.45 8.85
C LYS A 55 4.40 38.59 9.88
N VAL A 56 5.14 37.69 10.53
CA VAL A 56 4.62 36.78 11.55
C VAL A 56 5.52 36.90 12.77
N CYS A 57 4.92 37.26 13.91
CA CYS A 57 5.58 37.22 15.20
C CYS A 57 4.99 36.08 16.01
N ALA A 58 5.68 34.93 16.03
CA ALA A 58 5.21 33.75 16.77
C ALA A 58 5.35 33.92 18.29
N ARG A 59 6.37 34.67 18.71
CA ARG A 59 6.67 35.00 20.11
C ARG A 59 7.33 36.37 20.18
N GLU A 60 6.91 37.15 21.15
CA GLU A 60 7.58 38.40 21.55
C GLU A 60 8.48 38.14 22.76
N VAL A 61 9.63 38.81 22.81
CA VAL A 61 10.54 38.78 23.96
C VAL A 61 9.82 39.19 25.24
N GLN A 62 9.82 38.31 26.22
CA GLN A 62 9.34 38.54 27.58
C GLN A 62 10.48 38.66 28.59
N THR A 63 10.15 39.01 29.83
CA THR A 63 11.10 38.96 30.94
C THR A 63 11.54 37.50 31.16
N GLU A 64 12.81 37.31 31.52
CA GLU A 64 13.47 36.01 31.71
C GLU A 64 13.79 35.22 30.43
N ASP A 65 13.33 35.66 29.26
CA ASP A 65 13.72 35.05 27.98
C ASP A 65 15.20 35.27 27.70
N PHE A 66 15.83 34.23 27.16
CA PHE A 66 17.11 34.32 26.49
C PHE A 66 16.89 34.77 25.05
N ILE A 67 17.76 35.65 24.58
CA ILE A 67 17.75 36.16 23.23
C ILE A 67 19.12 36.02 22.58
N ARG A 68 19.11 35.84 21.26
CA ARG A 68 20.32 35.92 20.42
C ARG A 68 20.09 36.99 19.37
N TYR A 69 20.95 38.01 19.32
CA TYR A 69 20.76 39.13 18.41
C TYR A 69 22.09 39.67 17.89
N HIS A 70 22.01 40.32 16.72
CA HIS A 70 23.06 41.20 16.23
C HIS A 70 22.73 42.64 16.57
N PHE A 71 23.75 43.43 16.87
CA PHE A 71 23.64 44.86 17.05
C PHE A 71 24.84 45.65 16.49
N ASN A 72 24.58 46.93 16.21
CA ASN A 72 25.55 48.01 16.03
C ASN A 72 25.26 49.13 17.03
N GLY A 73 26.25 49.48 17.87
CA GLY A 73 26.17 50.55 18.86
C GLY A 73 26.90 51.80 18.39
N THR A 74 26.20 52.93 18.31
CA THR A 74 26.73 54.24 17.90
C THR A 74 26.40 55.32 18.93
N PHE A 75 27.20 56.38 19.00
CA PHE A 75 26.83 57.57 19.76
C PHE A 75 25.73 58.36 19.05
N TYR A 76 24.82 58.95 19.82
CA TYR A 76 23.72 59.74 19.26
C TYR A 76 24.20 61.02 18.56
N GLU A 77 25.22 61.68 19.11
CA GLU A 77 25.67 63.01 18.64
C GLU A 77 26.37 62.99 17.28
N ASP A 78 27.33 62.08 17.10
CA ASP A 78 28.20 62.03 15.91
C ASP A 78 27.97 60.77 15.05
N GLY A 79 27.11 59.84 15.49
CA GLY A 79 26.87 58.57 14.81
C GLY A 79 28.06 57.62 14.82
N LYS A 80 29.15 57.95 15.53
CA LYS A 80 30.37 57.14 15.54
C LYS A 80 30.09 55.84 16.28
N ARG A 81 30.45 54.74 15.64
CA ARG A 81 30.29 53.39 16.18
C ARG A 81 31.32 53.12 17.26
N PHE A 82 30.87 52.60 18.41
CA PHE A 82 31.72 52.19 19.53
C PHE A 82 31.75 50.67 19.72
N ASP A 83 30.72 49.95 19.28
CA ASP A 83 30.68 48.48 19.36
C ASP A 83 29.82 47.87 18.23
N SER A 84 30.14 46.65 17.83
CA SER A 84 29.39 45.87 16.84
C SER A 84 29.54 44.37 17.06
N SER A 85 28.41 43.67 17.15
CA SER A 85 28.40 42.20 17.13
C SER A 85 28.90 41.62 15.79
N HIS A 86 28.69 42.33 14.68
CA HIS A 86 29.13 41.88 13.36
C HIS A 86 30.65 41.88 13.24
N GLU A 87 31.32 42.90 13.79
CA GLU A 87 32.80 42.95 13.80
C GLU A 87 33.43 41.88 14.68
N ARG A 88 32.74 41.49 15.74
CA ARG A 88 33.16 40.38 16.59
C ARG A 88 32.92 39.01 15.96
N GLY A 89 32.25 38.95 14.81
CA GLY A 89 31.92 37.72 14.10
C GLY A 89 30.97 36.79 14.86
N LYS A 90 30.33 37.26 15.94
CA LYS A 90 29.43 36.45 16.77
C LYS A 90 28.24 37.27 17.26
N ALA A 91 27.06 36.64 17.22
CA ALA A 91 25.86 37.21 17.81
C ALA A 91 26.02 37.34 19.34
N PHE A 92 25.31 38.31 19.91
CA PHE A 92 25.26 38.49 21.35
C PHE A 92 24.13 37.65 21.95
N VAL A 93 24.40 37.00 23.08
CA VAL A 93 23.42 36.19 23.82
C VAL A 93 23.29 36.76 25.22
N SER A 94 22.07 37.00 25.66
CA SER A 94 21.78 37.47 27.02
C SER A 94 20.35 37.11 27.42
N GLN A 95 20.03 37.36 28.69
CA GLN A 95 18.71 37.17 29.26
C GLN A 95 18.08 38.53 29.59
N VAL A 96 16.82 38.73 29.22
CA VAL A 96 16.15 40.04 29.27
C VAL A 96 15.45 40.24 30.62
N GLY A 97 15.58 41.46 31.17
CA GLY A 97 14.80 41.91 32.32
C GLY A 97 15.31 41.47 33.69
N LEU A 98 16.53 40.92 33.75
CA LEU A 98 17.20 40.51 34.99
C LEU A 98 18.43 41.39 35.33
N GLY A 99 18.61 42.53 34.65
CA GLY A 99 19.75 43.42 34.90
C GLY A 99 21.08 42.91 34.37
N LYS A 100 21.07 41.94 33.44
CA LYS A 100 22.28 41.45 32.75
C LYS A 100 22.71 42.38 31.59
N LEU A 101 21.82 43.26 31.16
CA LEU A 101 22.08 44.33 30.19
C LEU A 101 22.02 45.68 30.88
N ILE A 102 22.46 46.74 30.20
CA ILE A 102 22.13 48.11 30.63
C ILE A 102 20.61 48.28 30.66
N THR A 103 20.10 49.04 31.63
CA THR A 103 18.66 49.13 31.91
C THR A 103 17.83 49.53 30.69
N GLY A 104 18.35 50.42 29.84
CA GLY A 104 17.65 50.83 28.63
C GLY A 104 17.55 49.73 27.58
N MET A 105 18.54 48.83 27.50
CA MET A 105 18.50 47.68 26.60
C MET A 105 17.53 46.61 27.13
N ASP A 106 17.57 46.33 28.44
CA ASP A 106 16.62 45.40 29.09
C ASP A 106 15.17 45.82 28.81
N ARG A 107 14.87 47.13 28.87
CA ARG A 107 13.54 47.66 28.55
C ARG A 107 13.24 47.67 27.05
N GLY A 108 14.19 48.11 26.22
CA GLY A 108 13.93 48.32 24.79
C GLY A 108 13.88 47.03 23.96
N LEU A 109 14.42 45.92 24.47
CA LEU A 109 14.34 44.60 23.85
C LEU A 109 13.01 43.88 24.12
N GLN A 110 12.25 44.28 25.14
CA GLN A 110 10.94 43.69 25.41
C GLN A 110 9.98 43.92 24.23
N GLY A 111 9.13 42.93 23.97
CA GLY A 111 8.19 42.99 22.85
C GLY A 111 8.85 42.88 21.47
N MET A 112 10.08 42.34 21.38
CA MET A 112 10.78 42.11 20.11
C MET A 112 10.47 40.77 19.50
N CYS A 113 10.32 40.75 18.18
CA CYS A 113 10.06 39.54 17.40
C CYS A 113 11.34 39.08 16.67
N VAL A 114 11.50 37.78 16.47
CA VAL A 114 12.58 37.25 15.62
C VAL A 114 12.44 37.81 14.20
N ASN A 115 13.58 38.14 13.56
CA ASN A 115 13.69 38.88 12.31
C ASN A 115 13.24 40.35 12.36
N GLU A 116 12.87 40.88 13.53
CA GLU A 116 12.63 42.30 13.66
C GLU A 116 13.96 43.08 13.66
N ARG A 117 13.95 44.28 13.05
CA ARG A 117 14.94 45.31 13.32
C ARG A 117 14.32 46.52 14.02
N ARG A 118 15.01 46.95 15.07
CA ARG A 118 14.65 48.15 15.81
C ARG A 118 15.87 48.94 16.22
N ARG A 119 15.67 50.23 16.42
CA ARG A 119 16.66 51.14 16.99
C ARG A 119 16.22 51.50 18.41
N ILE A 120 17.14 51.35 19.35
CA ILE A 120 16.94 51.71 20.76
C ILE A 120 17.88 52.86 21.10
N THR A 121 17.34 54.04 21.38
CA THR A 121 18.10 55.18 21.90
C THR A 121 18.01 55.18 23.41
N VAL A 122 19.16 55.05 24.07
CA VAL A 122 19.29 54.90 25.52
C VAL A 122 19.93 56.16 26.10
N PRO A 123 19.21 56.92 26.94
CA PRO A 123 19.78 58.08 27.63
C PRO A 123 20.79 57.65 28.69
N PRO A 124 21.70 58.55 29.12
CA PRO A 124 22.87 58.16 29.92
C PRO A 124 22.51 57.47 31.24
N HIS A 125 21.47 57.93 31.94
CA HIS A 125 21.04 57.36 33.22
C HIS A 125 20.42 55.95 33.11
N LEU A 126 20.09 55.48 31.90
CA LEU A 126 19.69 54.09 31.61
C LEU A 126 20.81 53.28 30.91
N ALA A 127 21.98 53.90 30.72
CA ALA A 127 23.21 53.32 30.16
C ALA A 127 24.35 53.34 31.20
N TYR A 128 25.41 54.14 30.98
CA TYR A 128 26.61 54.20 31.83
C TYR A 128 26.71 55.47 32.70
N GLY A 129 25.67 56.29 32.69
CA GLY A 129 25.52 57.49 33.53
C GLY A 129 26.63 58.54 33.34
N SER A 130 26.82 59.36 34.37
CA SER A 130 27.82 60.43 34.42
C SER A 130 29.25 59.94 34.63
N VAL A 131 29.48 58.62 34.64
CA VAL A 131 30.81 58.02 34.81
C VAL A 131 31.35 57.50 33.47
N GLY A 132 30.48 57.02 32.59
CA GLY A 132 30.90 56.32 31.38
C GLY A 132 31.50 54.94 31.68
N THR A 133 32.17 54.33 30.69
CA THR A 133 32.86 53.04 30.92
C THR A 133 34.07 52.83 30.02
N GLY A 134 35.12 52.21 30.60
CA GLY A 134 36.25 51.62 29.90
C GLY A 134 37.06 52.55 28.99
N GLY A 135 36.92 53.88 29.13
CA GLY A 135 37.48 54.87 28.20
C GLY A 135 36.90 54.82 26.79
N LEU A 136 35.99 53.89 26.51
CA LEU A 136 35.32 53.72 25.23
C LEU A 136 34.04 54.55 25.16
N ILE A 137 33.28 54.60 26.26
CA ILE A 137 32.02 55.32 26.35
C ILE A 137 32.21 56.50 27.33
N PRO A 138 32.09 57.75 26.87
CA PRO A 138 32.28 58.92 27.71
C PRO A 138 31.13 59.10 28.72
N PRO A 139 31.36 59.89 29.79
CA PRO A 139 30.30 60.37 30.68
C PRO A 139 29.13 61.00 29.92
N ASP A 140 27.92 60.78 30.42
CA ASP A 140 26.69 61.42 29.91
C ASP A 140 26.41 61.14 28.40
N ALA A 141 26.98 60.06 27.86
CA ALA A 141 26.78 59.67 26.47
C ALA A 141 25.39 59.03 26.25
N THR A 142 24.65 59.54 25.26
CA THR A 142 23.45 58.88 24.75
C THR A 142 23.85 57.85 23.70
N LEU A 143 23.40 56.61 23.89
CA LEU A 143 23.77 55.48 23.04
C LEU A 143 22.62 55.10 22.13
N VAL A 144 22.93 54.67 20.92
CA VAL A 144 21.97 54.18 19.93
C VAL A 144 22.36 52.77 19.53
N TYR A 145 21.44 51.83 19.70
CA TYR A 145 21.63 50.44 19.30
C TYR A 145 20.68 50.09 18.15
N ASP A 146 21.23 49.77 16.99
CA ASP A 146 20.51 49.17 15.87
C ASP A 146 20.60 47.64 16.01
N ILE A 147 19.47 46.96 16.14
CA ILE A 147 19.37 45.57 16.58
C ILE A 147 18.60 44.74 15.56
N LEU A 148 19.10 43.53 15.28
CA LEU A 148 18.42 42.46 14.58
C LEU A 148 18.28 41.25 15.52
N LEU A 149 17.06 40.86 15.86
CA LEU A 149 16.81 39.69 16.71
C LEU A 149 16.81 38.40 15.88
N LEU A 150 17.59 37.41 16.33
CA LEU A 150 17.82 36.15 15.62
C LEU A 150 17.13 34.98 16.31
N ASP A 151 16.97 35.01 17.63
CA ASP A 151 16.44 33.89 18.40
C ASP A 151 15.86 34.31 19.74
N ILE A 152 14.90 33.54 20.24
CA ILE A 152 14.25 33.71 21.55
C ILE A 152 13.94 32.32 22.12
N TRP A 153 14.39 32.05 23.35
CA TRP A 153 14.03 30.83 24.07
C TRP A 153 14.00 31.04 25.59
N ASN A 154 13.34 30.13 26.29
CA ASN A 154 13.34 30.03 27.75
C ASN A 154 13.75 28.60 28.16
N PRO A 155 14.48 28.39 29.27
CA PRO A 155 14.85 27.06 29.74
C PRO A 155 13.67 26.10 30.00
N GLU A 156 12.46 26.63 30.19
CA GLU A 156 11.23 25.85 30.36
C GLU A 156 10.55 25.49 29.03
N ASP A 157 11.07 25.98 27.89
CA ASP A 157 10.51 25.67 26.58
C ASP A 157 10.56 24.16 26.29
N LYS A 158 9.55 23.69 25.57
CA LYS A 158 9.47 22.31 25.08
C LYS A 158 9.50 22.30 23.57
N VAL A 159 9.72 21.12 22.98
CA VAL A 159 9.55 20.93 21.54
C VAL A 159 8.13 21.34 21.13
N GLN A 160 8.03 22.22 20.15
CA GLN A 160 6.73 22.62 19.60
C GLN A 160 6.46 21.84 18.32
N ILE A 161 5.30 21.22 18.23
CA ILE A 161 4.88 20.40 17.10
C ILE A 161 3.67 21.04 16.44
N ARG A 162 3.76 21.32 15.14
CA ARG A 162 2.66 21.83 14.32
C ARG A 162 2.44 20.93 13.11
N THR A 163 1.39 20.13 13.13
CA THR A 163 0.99 19.31 11.98
C THR A 163 0.51 20.21 10.83
N ILE A 164 1.13 20.06 9.65
CA ILE A 164 0.74 20.75 8.41
C ILE A 164 -0.36 19.95 7.71
N SER A 165 -0.15 18.64 7.57
CA SER A 165 -1.10 17.75 6.92
C SER A 165 -0.97 16.35 7.51
N LYS A 166 -2.10 15.67 7.70
CA LYS A 166 -2.16 14.29 8.18
C LYS A 166 -2.99 13.47 7.20
N PRO A 167 -2.57 12.25 6.83
CA PRO A 167 -3.39 11.37 5.99
C PRO A 167 -4.72 11.06 6.70
N GLU A 168 -5.78 10.88 5.92
CA GLU A 168 -7.10 10.50 6.45
C GLU A 168 -7.06 9.17 7.21
N ILE A 169 -6.27 8.23 6.69
CA ILE A 169 -6.08 6.91 7.27
C ILE A 169 -4.71 6.88 7.94
N CYS A 170 -4.71 6.89 9.28
CA CYS A 170 -3.53 6.64 10.09
C CYS A 170 -3.72 5.35 10.90
N ARG A 171 -3.18 4.24 10.37
CA ARG A 171 -3.28 2.91 11.00
C ARG A 171 -2.29 2.73 12.14
N ARG A 172 -1.12 3.34 12.00
CA ARG A 172 0.01 3.26 12.93
C ARG A 172 0.65 4.64 13.04
N THR A 173 1.08 4.97 14.26
CA THR A 173 1.94 6.11 14.53
C THR A 173 3.33 5.65 14.94
N THR A 174 4.34 6.47 14.67
CA THR A 174 5.70 6.24 15.15
C THR A 174 5.77 6.15 16.67
N ALA A 175 6.53 5.17 17.16
CA ALA A 175 6.82 4.97 18.57
C ALA A 175 8.32 4.77 18.81
N VAL A 176 8.74 4.89 20.07
CA VAL A 176 10.12 4.58 20.48
C VAL A 176 10.48 3.15 20.03
N SER A 177 11.71 2.97 19.56
CA SER A 177 12.26 1.75 18.95
C SER A 177 11.80 1.42 17.54
N ASP A 178 10.90 2.21 16.95
CA ASP A 178 10.57 2.03 15.53
C ASP A 178 11.71 2.51 14.64
N PHE A 179 11.97 1.78 13.56
CA PHE A 179 12.70 2.29 12.42
C PHE A 179 11.80 3.26 11.66
N ILE A 180 12.33 4.43 11.34
CA ILE A 180 11.62 5.46 10.59
C ILE A 180 12.45 5.91 9.39
N ARG A 181 11.74 6.22 8.31
CA ARG A 181 12.27 6.87 7.12
C ARG A 181 11.52 8.17 6.91
N TYR A 182 12.24 9.28 6.84
CA TYR A 182 11.61 10.58 6.64
C TYR A 182 12.45 11.52 5.77
N HIS A 183 11.77 12.48 5.17
CA HIS A 183 12.39 13.65 4.60
C HIS A 183 12.26 14.84 5.56
N TYR A 184 13.25 15.71 5.57
CA TYR A 184 13.21 16.99 6.27
C TYR A 184 13.85 18.14 5.50
N ASN A 185 13.43 19.34 5.86
CA ASN A 185 14.12 20.62 5.63
C ASN A 185 14.40 21.29 6.98
N GLY A 186 15.65 21.63 7.24
CA GLY A 186 16.10 22.28 8.47
C GLY A 186 16.41 23.76 8.25
N THR A 187 15.82 24.62 9.08
CA THR A 187 16.03 26.07 9.09
C THR A 187 16.27 26.58 10.50
N LEU A 188 16.97 27.71 10.64
CA LEU A 188 17.00 28.48 11.88
C LEU A 188 15.64 29.16 12.10
N LEU A 189 15.37 29.65 13.32
CA LEU A 189 14.15 30.39 13.62
C LEU A 189 13.95 31.64 12.73
N THR A 190 15.04 32.18 12.17
CA THR A 190 15.04 33.28 11.18
C THR A 190 14.55 32.85 9.80
N GLY A 191 14.49 31.54 9.51
CA GLY A 191 14.17 30.97 8.20
C GLY A 191 15.39 30.67 7.33
N GLU A 192 16.61 30.94 7.80
CA GLU A 192 17.85 30.58 7.11
C GLU A 192 18.00 29.05 7.08
N ALA A 193 18.09 28.45 5.89
CA ALA A 193 18.26 27.00 5.74
C ALA A 193 19.68 26.55 6.07
N PHE A 194 19.80 25.46 6.84
CA PHE A 194 21.10 24.88 7.19
C PHE A 194 21.31 23.47 6.64
N ASP A 195 20.24 22.70 6.41
CA ASP A 195 20.32 21.36 5.82
C ASP A 195 18.97 20.90 5.22
N SER A 196 19.02 19.96 4.28
CA SER A 196 17.85 19.29 3.71
C SER A 196 18.19 17.86 3.31
N SER A 197 17.24 16.94 3.52
CA SER A 197 17.33 15.59 2.96
C SER A 197 17.07 15.58 1.44
N HIS A 198 16.22 16.49 0.96
CA HIS A 198 15.84 16.55 -0.45
C HIS A 198 17.00 16.99 -1.36
N SER A 199 17.92 17.81 -0.86
CA SER A 199 19.12 18.22 -1.62
C SER A 199 20.06 17.05 -1.94
N ARG A 200 20.00 15.98 -1.14
CA ARG A 200 20.77 14.74 -1.34
C ARG A 200 20.01 13.68 -2.13
N ASN A 201 18.72 13.90 -2.39
CA ASN A 201 17.82 12.90 -2.98
C ASN A 201 17.81 11.57 -2.21
N THR A 202 17.98 11.64 -0.89
CA THR A 202 17.95 10.49 0.02
C THR A 202 17.10 10.83 1.23
N THR A 203 16.48 9.83 1.83
CA THR A 203 15.81 9.98 3.12
C THR A 203 16.81 9.96 4.27
N TYR A 204 16.34 10.37 5.45
CA TYR A 204 17.02 10.09 6.70
C TYR A 204 16.37 8.87 7.35
N ASP A 205 17.20 7.90 7.67
CA ASP A 205 16.81 6.57 8.13
C ASP A 205 17.43 6.35 9.52
N THR A 206 16.62 6.09 10.55
CA THR A 206 17.11 5.96 11.93
C THR A 206 16.11 5.20 12.80
N TYR A 207 16.54 4.83 14.01
CA TYR A 207 15.67 4.29 15.04
C TYR A 207 15.25 5.37 16.03
N LEU A 208 13.94 5.53 16.19
CA LEU A 208 13.37 6.58 17.03
C LEU A 208 13.61 6.32 18.52
N GLY A 209 14.13 7.32 19.23
CA GLY A 209 14.32 7.28 20.69
C GLY A 209 15.51 6.46 21.16
N GLN A 210 16.51 6.23 20.29
CA GLN A 210 17.79 5.60 20.67
C GLN A 210 18.90 6.64 20.96
N GLY A 211 18.64 7.93 20.77
CA GLY A 211 19.64 8.99 20.91
C GLY A 211 20.57 9.12 19.69
N ASP A 212 20.19 8.54 18.55
CA ASP A 212 20.91 8.66 17.27
C ASP A 212 20.77 10.07 16.66
N ILE A 213 19.71 10.79 17.04
CA ILE A 213 19.40 12.15 16.61
C ILE A 213 19.26 13.08 17.83
N ILE A 214 19.19 14.39 17.59
CA ILE A 214 18.99 15.36 18.68
C ILE A 214 17.69 15.08 19.44
N GLU A 215 17.72 15.27 20.76
CA GLU A 215 16.63 14.93 21.68
C GLU A 215 15.29 15.51 21.24
N GLY A 216 15.27 16.77 20.80
CA GLY A 216 14.03 17.39 20.36
C GLY A 216 13.45 16.84 19.07
N MET A 217 14.26 16.19 18.22
CA MET A 217 13.74 15.44 17.07
C MET A 217 13.24 14.07 17.49
N ASP A 218 13.90 13.40 18.44
CA ASP A 218 13.38 12.15 19.03
C ASP A 218 12.00 12.36 19.68
N GLU A 219 11.78 13.49 20.35
CA GLU A 219 10.44 13.88 20.86
C GLU A 219 9.50 14.28 19.72
N GLY A 220 9.95 15.15 18.82
CA GLY A 220 9.14 15.73 17.76
C GLY A 220 8.66 14.74 16.70
N LEU A 221 9.37 13.62 16.52
CA LEU A 221 9.05 12.57 15.56
C LEU A 221 8.11 11.49 16.11
N GLN A 222 7.81 11.48 17.42
CA GLN A 222 6.85 10.53 18.00
C GLN A 222 5.39 10.86 17.58
N GLY A 223 4.56 9.82 17.45
CA GLY A 223 3.14 10.00 17.13
C GLY A 223 2.82 10.41 15.68
N MET A 224 3.80 10.35 14.78
CA MET A 224 3.66 10.70 13.36
C MET A 224 3.05 9.57 12.56
N CYS A 225 2.21 9.87 11.58
CA CYS A 225 1.70 8.89 10.62
C CYS A 225 2.49 8.92 9.31
N VAL A 226 2.53 7.81 8.57
CA VAL A 226 3.17 7.79 7.23
C VAL A 226 2.43 8.73 6.29
N GLY A 227 3.14 9.58 5.56
CA GLY A 227 2.59 10.65 4.75
C GLY A 227 2.22 11.92 5.53
N GLU A 228 2.35 11.93 6.87
CA GLU A 228 2.15 13.14 7.68
C GLU A 228 3.29 14.15 7.42
N ARG A 229 2.92 15.42 7.27
CA ARG A 229 3.85 16.56 7.26
C ARG A 229 3.66 17.38 8.52
N ARG A 230 4.74 17.71 9.21
CA ARG A 230 4.69 18.61 10.37
C ARG A 230 5.96 19.43 10.55
N ILE A 231 5.82 20.52 11.29
CA ILE A 231 6.91 21.36 11.73
C ILE A 231 7.24 21.02 13.17
N ILE A 232 8.52 20.81 13.44
CA ILE A 232 9.09 20.57 14.76
C ILE A 232 10.03 21.73 15.06
N ILE A 233 9.73 22.50 16.12
CA ILE A 233 10.57 23.59 16.59
C ILE A 233 11.29 23.11 17.85
N VAL A 234 12.61 23.02 17.77
CA VAL A 234 13.47 22.47 18.81
C VAL A 234 14.27 23.60 19.46
N PRO A 235 14.07 23.86 20.77
CA PRO A 235 14.84 24.87 21.48
C PRO A 235 16.33 24.45 21.58
N PRO A 236 17.26 25.39 21.79
CA PRO A 236 18.68 25.11 21.65
C PRO A 236 19.19 23.98 22.55
N PHE A 237 18.70 23.88 23.78
CA PHE A 237 19.12 22.87 24.76
C PHE A 237 18.62 21.44 24.46
N LEU A 238 17.63 21.29 23.58
CA LEU A 238 17.19 19.99 23.02
C LEU A 238 17.78 19.73 21.61
N ALA A 239 18.65 20.63 21.13
CA ALA A 239 19.35 20.56 19.85
C ALA A 239 20.87 20.48 20.04
N TYR A 240 21.60 21.54 19.68
CA TYR A 240 23.07 21.59 19.74
C TYR A 240 23.63 22.53 20.82
N GLY A 241 22.75 23.05 21.68
CA GLY A 241 23.10 23.77 22.91
C GLY A 241 24.01 24.98 22.69
N GLU A 242 24.89 25.21 23.67
CA GLU A 242 25.78 26.38 23.72
C GLU A 242 26.89 26.34 22.66
N THR A 243 27.19 25.17 22.11
CA THR A 243 28.30 25.00 21.15
C THR A 243 27.87 25.19 19.71
N GLY A 244 26.59 24.94 19.40
CA GLY A 244 26.13 24.84 18.01
C GLY A 244 26.71 23.60 17.32
N HIS A 245 26.64 23.55 15.98
CA HIS A 245 27.13 22.41 15.22
C HIS A 245 27.78 22.77 13.89
N GLY A 246 29.07 22.41 13.78
CA GLY A 246 29.81 22.22 12.54
C GLY A 246 30.17 23.47 11.74
N LYS A 247 31.26 23.36 10.95
CA LYS A 247 31.59 24.30 9.85
C LYS A 247 30.78 24.04 8.58
N SER A 248 30.18 22.85 8.43
CA SER A 248 29.51 22.40 7.20
C SER A 248 28.02 22.75 7.13
N THR A 249 27.29 22.67 8.25
CA THR A 249 25.88 23.09 8.35
C THR A 249 25.73 24.49 8.95
N ASN A 250 26.79 25.05 9.51
CA ASN A 250 26.84 26.42 10.03
C ASN A 250 25.73 26.73 11.06
N ILE A 251 25.45 25.78 11.97
CA ILE A 251 24.44 25.97 13.01
C ILE A 251 25.07 26.77 14.16
N PRO A 252 24.59 28.00 14.45
CA PRO A 252 25.18 28.82 15.48
C PRO A 252 24.98 28.26 16.90
N PRO A 253 25.84 28.64 17.85
CA PRO A 253 25.56 28.52 19.28
C PRO A 253 24.17 29.04 19.66
N GLN A 254 23.49 28.33 20.56
CA GLN A 254 22.20 28.74 21.11
C GLN A 254 21.14 29.02 20.03
N ALA A 255 21.08 28.18 19.00
CA ALA A 255 20.14 28.32 17.90
C ALA A 255 18.93 27.39 18.09
N THR A 256 17.73 27.96 17.98
CA THR A 256 16.48 27.22 17.83
C THR A 256 16.39 26.69 16.40
N LEU A 257 16.08 25.40 16.27
CA LEU A 257 15.98 24.73 14.97
C LEU A 257 14.53 24.50 14.61
N VAL A 258 14.20 24.67 13.33
CA VAL A 258 12.88 24.44 12.77
C VAL A 258 13.01 23.39 11.67
N PHE A 259 12.38 22.24 11.88
CA PHE A 259 12.36 21.14 10.93
C PHE A 259 10.97 20.97 10.33
N GLU A 260 10.84 21.12 9.02
CA GLU A 260 9.67 20.62 8.29
C GLU A 260 9.94 19.18 7.88
N VAL A 261 9.11 18.23 8.34
CA VAL A 261 9.32 16.80 8.18
C VAL A 261 8.15 16.15 7.45
N LEU A 262 8.45 15.21 6.55
CA LEU A 262 7.52 14.28 5.91
C LEU A 262 7.91 12.84 6.28
N LEU A 263 7.03 12.09 6.96
CA LEU A 263 7.27 10.67 7.24
C LEU A 263 6.96 9.84 5.98
N VAL A 264 7.86 8.94 5.60
CA VAL A 264 7.76 8.11 4.38
C VAL A 264 7.49 6.64 4.73
N ASP A 265 8.16 6.09 5.74
CA ASP A 265 8.01 4.68 6.12
C ASP A 265 8.25 4.50 7.63
N VAL A 266 7.62 3.47 8.22
CA VAL A 266 7.79 3.10 9.63
C VAL A 266 7.57 1.61 9.85
N PHE A 267 8.45 0.95 10.60
CA PHE A 267 8.21 -0.39 11.13
C PHE A 267 8.97 -0.63 12.43
N ASN A 268 8.52 -1.59 13.21
CA ASN A 268 9.32 -2.13 14.31
C ASN A 268 10.04 -3.40 13.85
N PRO A 269 11.32 -3.60 14.21
CA PRO A 269 12.02 -4.87 13.94
C PRO A 269 11.33 -6.12 14.51
N LYS A 270 10.42 -5.95 15.49
CA LYS A 270 9.62 -7.02 16.09
C LYS A 270 8.26 -7.22 15.43
N ASP A 271 7.88 -6.38 14.45
CA ASP A 271 6.61 -6.51 13.75
C ASP A 271 6.54 -7.85 12.99
N ASP A 272 5.34 -8.40 12.85
CA ASP A 272 5.08 -9.57 12.02
C ASP A 272 4.26 -9.15 10.79
N VAL A 273 4.14 -10.03 9.80
CA VAL A 273 3.28 -9.78 8.64
C VAL A 273 1.83 -9.57 9.10
N THR A 274 1.21 -8.49 8.60
CA THR A 274 -0.19 -8.18 8.87
C THR A 274 -1.02 -8.46 7.61
N ALA A 275 -2.14 -9.17 7.78
CA ALA A 275 -3.03 -9.58 6.70
C ALA A 275 -4.47 -9.14 7.02
N GLU A 276 -4.98 -8.16 6.30
CA GLU A 276 -6.34 -7.63 6.44
C GLU A 276 -7.24 -8.13 5.32
N VAL A 277 -8.34 -8.80 5.66
CA VAL A 277 -9.34 -9.21 4.66
C VAL A 277 -10.08 -7.96 4.17
N ARG A 278 -10.00 -7.70 2.86
CA ARG A 278 -10.70 -6.60 2.19
C ARG A 278 -12.06 -7.03 1.68
N GLU A 279 -12.13 -8.22 1.09
CA GLU A 279 -13.36 -8.80 0.56
C GLU A 279 -13.32 -10.31 0.78
N MET A 280 -14.35 -10.83 1.44
CA MET A 280 -14.51 -12.26 1.69
C MET A 280 -15.60 -12.81 0.75
N PRO A 281 -15.34 -13.84 -0.05
CA PRO A 281 -16.35 -14.52 -0.85
C PRO A 281 -17.41 -15.17 0.06
N LYS A 282 -18.66 -15.23 -0.42
CA LYS A 282 -19.79 -15.78 0.36
C LYS A 282 -19.61 -17.26 0.72
N ASN A 283 -19.01 -18.03 -0.20
CA ASN A 283 -18.80 -19.46 -0.05
C ASN A 283 -17.29 -19.74 -0.02
N CYS A 284 -16.77 -20.07 1.16
CA CYS A 284 -15.40 -20.56 1.32
C CYS A 284 -15.44 -22.03 1.76
N THR A 285 -15.45 -22.93 0.78
CA THR A 285 -15.51 -24.39 1.01
C THR A 285 -14.16 -24.97 1.38
N ARG A 286 -13.09 -24.44 0.76
CA ARG A 286 -11.69 -24.84 0.99
C ARG A 286 -10.83 -23.60 1.24
N ARG A 287 -9.84 -23.76 2.12
CA ARG A 287 -8.82 -22.75 2.42
C ARG A 287 -7.44 -23.23 1.98
N THR A 288 -6.59 -22.29 1.58
CA THR A 288 -5.21 -22.60 1.21
C THR A 288 -4.42 -23.17 2.39
N VAL A 289 -3.61 -24.19 2.10
CA VAL A 289 -2.66 -24.82 3.02
C VAL A 289 -1.28 -24.90 2.40
N THR A 290 -0.26 -25.20 3.22
CA THR A 290 1.10 -25.41 2.73
C THR A 290 1.16 -26.50 1.67
N GLY A 291 1.84 -26.21 0.55
CA GLY A 291 1.98 -27.11 -0.60
C GLY A 291 0.91 -26.93 -1.67
N ASP A 292 -0.11 -26.09 -1.46
CA ASP A 292 -1.04 -25.71 -2.52
C ASP A 292 -0.34 -24.82 -3.55
N TYR A 293 -0.63 -25.06 -4.83
CA TYR A 293 -0.32 -24.17 -5.94
C TYR A 293 -1.43 -23.12 -6.07
N ILE A 294 -1.09 -21.85 -5.96
CA ILE A 294 -2.03 -20.73 -6.01
C ILE A 294 -1.77 -19.85 -7.23
N ARG A 295 -2.85 -19.35 -7.83
CA ARG A 295 -2.82 -18.27 -8.82
C ARG A 295 -3.56 -17.07 -8.26
N TYR A 296 -2.88 -15.93 -8.23
CA TYR A 296 -3.45 -14.69 -7.70
C TYR A 296 -2.94 -13.48 -8.47
N HIS A 297 -3.72 -12.42 -8.42
CA HIS A 297 -3.27 -11.09 -8.81
C HIS A 297 -2.86 -10.28 -7.59
N TYR A 298 -1.95 -9.33 -7.79
CA TYR A 298 -1.55 -8.37 -6.77
C TYR A 298 -1.25 -6.99 -7.34
N ASN A 299 -1.39 -5.98 -6.48
CA ASN A 299 -0.81 -4.65 -6.63
C ASN A 299 0.14 -4.37 -5.45
N GLY A 300 1.39 -4.00 -5.76
CA GLY A 300 2.44 -3.68 -4.81
C GLY A 300 2.64 -2.18 -4.67
N THR A 301 2.58 -1.68 -3.44
CA THR A 301 2.79 -0.28 -3.07
C THR A 301 3.66 -0.17 -1.82
N PHE A 302 4.34 0.96 -1.63
CA PHE A 302 4.96 1.32 -0.36
C PHE A 302 3.93 1.94 0.61
N GLN A 303 4.30 2.20 1.87
CA GLN A 303 3.37 2.77 2.86
C GLN A 303 2.87 4.17 2.51
N ASP A 304 3.65 4.94 1.77
CA ASP A 304 3.28 6.26 1.23
C ASP A 304 2.30 6.17 0.04
N GLY A 305 1.98 4.96 -0.42
CA GLY A 305 1.11 4.69 -1.57
C GLY A 305 1.84 4.66 -2.92
N THR A 306 3.15 4.91 -2.95
CA THR A 306 3.95 4.84 -4.17
C THR A 306 3.92 3.42 -4.74
N PHE A 307 3.49 3.28 -5.98
CA PHE A 307 3.34 2.01 -6.67
C PHE A 307 4.69 1.50 -7.21
N PHE A 308 4.96 0.20 -7.06
CA PHE A 308 6.22 -0.40 -7.57
C PHE A 308 6.02 -1.61 -8.50
N ASP A 309 4.95 -2.40 -8.36
CA ASP A 309 4.73 -3.58 -9.23
C ASP A 309 3.26 -4.03 -9.23
N SER A 310 2.81 -4.67 -10.31
CA SER A 310 1.50 -5.31 -10.41
C SER A 310 1.52 -6.52 -11.34
N SER A 311 0.75 -7.54 -10.98
CA SER A 311 0.47 -8.64 -11.90
C SER A 311 -0.46 -8.20 -13.04
N TYR A 312 -1.38 -7.26 -12.79
CA TYR A 312 -2.35 -6.79 -13.78
C TYR A 312 -1.66 -6.08 -14.94
N GLN A 313 -0.58 -5.34 -14.69
CA GLN A 313 0.23 -4.71 -15.74
C GLN A 313 0.86 -5.73 -16.71
N ARG A 314 1.03 -6.97 -16.29
CA ARG A 314 1.58 -8.07 -17.09
C ARG A 314 0.52 -8.95 -17.72
N ASN A 315 -0.77 -8.67 -17.51
CA ASN A 315 -1.90 -9.47 -17.98
C ASN A 315 -1.76 -10.98 -17.67
N ARG A 316 -1.15 -11.31 -16.53
CA ARG A 316 -1.01 -12.70 -16.07
C ARG A 316 -1.02 -12.77 -14.56
N THR A 317 -1.50 -13.87 -14.02
CA THR A 317 -1.44 -14.14 -12.58
C THR A 317 -0.01 -14.36 -12.14
N TYR A 318 0.24 -14.14 -10.85
CA TYR A 318 1.43 -14.66 -10.19
C TYR A 318 1.09 -16.03 -9.63
N ASN A 319 1.93 -17.02 -9.94
CA ASN A 319 1.70 -18.40 -9.60
C ASN A 319 2.84 -18.91 -8.75
N THR A 320 2.53 -19.59 -7.64
CA THR A 320 3.54 -20.11 -6.73
C THR A 320 2.98 -21.23 -5.85
N TYR A 321 3.85 -21.95 -5.15
CA TYR A 321 3.45 -22.89 -4.10
C TYR A 321 3.54 -22.23 -2.73
N ILE A 322 2.47 -22.37 -1.94
CA ILE A 322 2.33 -21.72 -0.64
C ILE A 322 3.21 -22.42 0.40
N GLY A 323 4.02 -21.63 1.12
CA GLY A 323 4.79 -22.11 2.27
C GLY A 323 5.99 -23.00 1.90
N MET A 324 6.42 -22.93 0.65
CA MET A 324 7.57 -23.68 0.12
C MET A 324 8.83 -22.80 -0.05
N GLY A 325 8.78 -21.51 0.28
CA GLY A 325 9.91 -20.59 0.21
C GLY A 325 10.19 -20.04 -1.19
N TYR A 326 9.24 -20.14 -2.13
CA TYR A 326 9.40 -19.62 -3.49
C TYR A 326 9.15 -18.11 -3.60
N VAL A 327 8.47 -17.52 -2.62
CA VAL A 327 8.25 -16.08 -2.50
C VAL A 327 8.83 -15.55 -1.19
N ILE A 328 8.83 -14.23 -1.02
CA ILE A 328 9.25 -13.59 0.23
C ILE A 328 8.49 -14.17 1.43
N HIS A 329 9.19 -14.35 2.54
CA HIS A 329 8.69 -15.09 3.70
C HIS A 329 7.35 -14.56 4.24
N GLY A 330 7.17 -13.25 4.27
CA GLY A 330 5.92 -12.63 4.70
C GLY A 330 4.75 -12.93 3.77
N MET A 331 4.98 -12.99 2.46
CA MET A 331 3.95 -13.36 1.49
C MET A 331 3.56 -14.83 1.64
N ASP A 332 4.55 -15.71 1.78
CA ASP A 332 4.35 -17.16 2.00
C ASP A 332 3.46 -17.45 3.21
N LYS A 333 3.67 -16.69 4.30
CA LYS A 333 2.85 -16.76 5.51
C LYS A 333 1.46 -16.16 5.31
N ALA A 334 1.36 -15.02 4.63
CA ALA A 334 0.10 -14.31 4.43
C ALA A 334 -0.85 -14.98 3.41
N LEU A 335 -0.32 -15.83 2.53
CA LEU A 335 -1.11 -16.60 1.57
C LEU A 335 -1.77 -17.86 2.18
N GLN A 336 -1.51 -18.19 3.45
CA GLN A 336 -2.18 -19.31 4.12
C GLN A 336 -3.61 -18.93 4.58
N GLY A 337 -4.51 -19.91 4.55
CA GLY A 337 -5.88 -19.75 5.02
C GLY A 337 -6.77 -18.85 4.15
N LEU A 338 -6.40 -18.60 2.89
CA LEU A 338 -7.16 -17.83 1.90
C LEU A 338 -8.29 -18.64 1.28
N CYS A 339 -9.35 -17.96 0.88
CA CYS A 339 -10.44 -18.51 0.08
C CYS A 339 -10.31 -18.11 -1.41
N ILE A 340 -10.89 -18.90 -2.31
CA ILE A 340 -11.00 -18.57 -3.74
C ILE A 340 -11.83 -17.29 -3.91
N GLY A 341 -11.34 -16.30 -4.67
CA GLY A 341 -11.98 -14.99 -4.83
C GLY A 341 -11.74 -14.00 -3.69
N GLU A 342 -11.02 -14.39 -2.62
CA GLU A 342 -10.72 -13.47 -1.51
C GLU A 342 -9.79 -12.34 -1.96
N LYS A 343 -10.08 -11.11 -1.48
CA LYS A 343 -9.17 -9.98 -1.57
C LYS A 343 -8.61 -9.64 -0.20
N ARG A 344 -7.29 -9.48 -0.12
CA ARG A 344 -6.56 -9.27 1.14
C ARG A 344 -5.48 -8.22 0.95
N ARG A 345 -5.34 -7.32 1.93
CA ARG A 345 -4.22 -6.37 2.01
C ARG A 345 -3.18 -6.91 2.98
N ILE A 346 -1.96 -7.08 2.49
CA ILE A 346 -0.85 -7.68 3.22
C ILE A 346 0.23 -6.62 3.41
N THR A 347 0.64 -6.37 4.66
CA THR A 347 1.73 -5.47 5.01
C THR A 347 2.89 -6.29 5.54
N ILE A 348 4.04 -6.23 4.85
CA ILE A 348 5.20 -7.08 5.10
C ILE A 348 6.39 -6.20 5.56
N PRO A 349 6.87 -6.37 6.80
CA PRO A 349 8.07 -5.66 7.26
C PRO A 349 9.33 -6.17 6.54
N PRO A 350 10.40 -5.37 6.45
CA PRO A 350 11.54 -5.67 5.59
C PRO A 350 12.25 -6.99 5.95
N HIS A 351 12.35 -7.36 7.23
CA HIS A 351 12.98 -8.61 7.65
C HIS A 351 12.20 -9.87 7.21
N MET A 352 10.95 -9.72 6.76
CA MET A 352 10.14 -10.77 6.10
C MET A 352 10.03 -10.58 4.58
N ALA A 353 10.66 -9.55 4.02
CA ALA A 353 10.71 -9.21 2.61
C ALA A 353 12.15 -9.23 2.07
N TYR A 354 12.68 -8.07 1.65
CA TYR A 354 14.01 -7.94 1.04
C TYR A 354 15.10 -7.40 1.98
N GLY A 355 14.78 -7.26 3.27
CA GLY A 355 15.71 -6.85 4.32
C GLY A 355 16.33 -5.46 4.12
N GLU A 356 17.45 -5.21 4.79
CA GLU A 356 18.17 -3.93 4.76
C GLU A 356 18.79 -3.61 3.40
N LYS A 357 19.00 -4.62 2.55
CA LYS A 357 19.62 -4.45 1.22
C LYS A 357 18.61 -4.04 0.15
N GLY A 358 17.32 -4.33 0.35
CA GLY A 358 16.30 -4.11 -0.67
C GLY A 358 16.47 -5.06 -1.86
N ALA A 359 15.86 -4.70 -2.99
CA ALA A 359 15.91 -5.49 -4.22
C ALA A 359 16.09 -4.62 -5.47
N GLY A 360 17.27 -4.73 -6.07
CA GLY A 360 17.65 -3.96 -7.25
C GLY A 360 17.56 -2.45 -7.00
N ASN A 361 17.11 -1.72 -8.01
CA ASN A 361 16.86 -0.27 -7.91
C ASN A 361 15.39 0.06 -7.61
N LEU A 362 14.53 -0.95 -7.53
CA LEU A 362 13.08 -0.77 -7.40
C LEU A 362 12.65 -0.74 -5.94
N ILE A 363 13.17 -1.66 -5.13
CA ILE A 363 12.81 -1.77 -3.72
C ILE A 363 13.97 -1.26 -2.87
N PRO A 364 13.82 -0.13 -2.16
CA PRO A 364 14.87 0.37 -1.29
C PRO A 364 15.09 -0.56 -0.09
N GLY A 365 16.28 -0.48 0.51
CA GLY A 365 16.60 -1.17 1.75
C GLY A 365 15.62 -0.85 2.87
N SER A 366 15.33 -1.80 3.75
CA SER A 366 14.45 -1.62 4.91
C SER A 366 13.03 -1.13 4.58
N ALA A 367 12.57 -1.30 3.34
CA ALA A 367 11.24 -0.89 2.92
C ALA A 367 10.15 -1.84 3.42
N VAL A 368 9.06 -1.28 3.93
CA VAL A 368 7.83 -2.03 4.17
C VAL A 368 7.03 -2.13 2.88
N LEU A 369 6.55 -3.33 2.57
CA LEU A 369 5.80 -3.59 1.35
C LEU A 369 4.32 -3.79 1.67
N ILE A 370 3.45 -3.20 0.85
CA ILE A 370 2.02 -3.40 0.89
C ILE A 370 1.57 -4.10 -0.39
N PHE A 371 0.93 -5.26 -0.26
CA PHE A 371 0.34 -6.01 -1.36
C PHE A 371 -1.18 -6.09 -1.19
N ASP A 372 -1.94 -5.55 -2.14
CA ASP A 372 -3.36 -5.86 -2.28
C ASP A 372 -3.50 -7.06 -3.23
N VAL A 373 -3.82 -8.23 -2.67
CA VAL A 373 -3.93 -9.54 -3.33
C VAL A 373 -5.38 -9.86 -3.66
N HIS A 374 -5.61 -10.50 -4.81
CA HIS A 374 -6.88 -11.06 -5.25
C HIS A 374 -6.65 -12.51 -5.72
N VAL A 375 -7.23 -13.48 -5.00
CA VAL A 375 -7.05 -14.91 -5.26
C VAL A 375 -7.96 -15.35 -6.41
N ILE A 376 -7.38 -15.98 -7.44
CA ILE A 376 -8.15 -16.49 -8.58
C ILE A 376 -8.56 -17.94 -8.32
N ASP A 377 -7.59 -18.81 -8.07
CA ASP A 377 -7.82 -20.20 -7.66
C ASP A 377 -6.57 -20.81 -7.01
N PHE A 378 -6.72 -22.03 -6.49
CA PHE A 378 -5.62 -22.83 -6.00
C PHE A 378 -5.98 -24.31 -5.95
N HIS A 379 -4.98 -25.19 -6.08
CA HIS A 379 -5.13 -26.65 -5.98
C HIS A 379 -3.88 -27.25 -5.34
N ASN A 380 -4.00 -28.48 -4.86
CA ASN A 380 -2.87 -29.30 -4.48
C ASN A 380 -2.59 -30.32 -5.60
N PRO A 381 -1.34 -30.64 -5.92
CA PRO A 381 -1.03 -31.74 -6.84
C PRO A 381 -1.59 -33.11 -6.41
N LYS A 382 -1.98 -33.25 -5.14
CA LYS A 382 -2.62 -34.45 -4.59
C LYS A 382 -4.15 -34.42 -4.64
N ASP A 383 -4.75 -33.31 -5.08
CA ASP A 383 -6.21 -33.18 -5.12
C ASP A 383 -6.81 -34.20 -6.11
N SER A 384 -7.92 -34.80 -5.71
CA SER A 384 -8.79 -35.56 -6.60
C SER A 384 -9.84 -34.65 -7.22
N VAL A 385 -10.56 -35.16 -8.22
CA VAL A 385 -11.76 -34.52 -8.73
C VAL A 385 -12.81 -34.43 -7.61
N ASP A 386 -13.38 -33.24 -7.37
CA ASP A 386 -14.46 -33.05 -6.41
C ASP A 386 -15.80 -33.05 -7.16
N ILE A 387 -16.73 -33.91 -6.74
CA ILE A 387 -18.00 -34.15 -7.43
C ILE A 387 -19.14 -33.89 -6.45
N ARG A 388 -19.93 -32.84 -6.73
CA ARG A 388 -21.13 -32.50 -5.97
C ARG A 388 -22.38 -32.71 -6.80
N VAL A 389 -23.22 -33.66 -6.39
CA VAL A 389 -24.55 -33.86 -7.01
C VAL A 389 -25.48 -32.72 -6.60
N THR A 390 -25.90 -31.89 -7.56
CA THR A 390 -26.79 -30.74 -7.33
C THR A 390 -28.25 -31.11 -7.52
N HIS A 391 -28.53 -32.08 -8.39
CA HIS A 391 -29.87 -32.62 -8.59
C HIS A 391 -29.80 -34.11 -8.94
N LYS A 392 -30.60 -34.93 -8.23
CA LYS A 392 -30.75 -36.36 -8.52
C LYS A 392 -32.21 -36.70 -8.82
N PRO A 393 -32.53 -37.29 -9.97
CA PRO A 393 -33.87 -37.72 -10.33
C PRO A 393 -34.44 -38.76 -9.35
N GLN A 394 -35.77 -38.83 -9.25
CA GLN A 394 -36.46 -39.80 -8.38
C GLN A 394 -36.23 -41.25 -8.81
N GLU A 395 -36.15 -41.50 -10.13
CA GLU A 395 -35.85 -42.81 -10.70
C GLU A 395 -34.42 -42.80 -11.29
N CYS A 396 -33.53 -43.58 -10.69
CA CYS A 396 -32.12 -43.67 -11.05
C CYS A 396 -31.68 -45.13 -11.00
N ASN A 397 -32.26 -45.92 -11.91
CA ASN A 397 -32.06 -47.38 -11.96
C ASN A 397 -30.83 -47.78 -12.78
N MET A 398 -30.35 -46.87 -13.64
CA MET A 398 -29.22 -47.11 -14.54
C MET A 398 -28.23 -45.94 -14.43
N THR A 399 -26.99 -46.27 -14.10
CA THR A 399 -25.89 -45.31 -14.01
C THR A 399 -24.91 -45.51 -15.16
N SER A 400 -24.29 -44.44 -15.60
CA SER A 400 -23.23 -44.47 -16.60
C SER A 400 -21.99 -45.22 -16.09
N GLU A 401 -21.44 -46.10 -16.93
CA GLU A 401 -20.23 -46.89 -16.67
C GLU A 401 -19.29 -46.81 -17.88
N ALA A 402 -18.08 -47.38 -17.74
CA ALA A 402 -17.16 -47.48 -18.87
C ALA A 402 -17.83 -48.23 -20.04
N ASP A 403 -17.52 -47.78 -21.26
CA ASP A 403 -18.06 -48.26 -22.53
C ASP A 403 -19.52 -47.88 -22.86
N ASP A 404 -20.18 -47.10 -22.03
CA ASP A 404 -21.50 -46.55 -22.33
C ASP A 404 -21.40 -45.32 -23.25
N LEU A 405 -22.36 -45.21 -24.18
CA LEU A 405 -22.56 -44.01 -24.99
C LEU A 405 -23.48 -43.04 -24.24
N ILE A 406 -22.99 -41.82 -24.00
CA ILE A 406 -23.72 -40.80 -23.25
C ILE A 406 -23.88 -39.52 -24.05
N HIS A 407 -25.04 -38.88 -23.86
CA HIS A 407 -25.30 -37.51 -24.29
C HIS A 407 -25.39 -36.63 -23.05
N TYR A 408 -24.63 -35.54 -23.02
CA TYR A 408 -24.54 -34.67 -21.85
C TYR A 408 -24.48 -33.20 -22.26
N ARG A 409 -24.94 -32.33 -21.36
CA ARG A 409 -24.73 -30.89 -21.42
C ARG A 409 -23.72 -30.48 -20.37
N TYR A 410 -22.95 -29.44 -20.67
CA TYR A 410 -21.97 -28.89 -19.74
C TYR A 410 -21.84 -27.37 -19.89
N ASN A 411 -21.59 -26.70 -18.77
CA ASN A 411 -20.95 -25.38 -18.73
C ASN A 411 -19.60 -25.53 -18.03
N CYS A 412 -18.51 -25.15 -18.71
CA CYS A 412 -17.17 -25.13 -18.15
C CYS A 412 -16.78 -23.68 -17.86
N SER A 413 -16.43 -23.40 -16.62
CA SER A 413 -15.99 -22.07 -16.17
C SER A 413 -14.71 -22.18 -15.33
N LEU A 414 -14.01 -21.06 -15.21
CA LEU A 414 -12.98 -20.89 -14.18
C LEU A 414 -13.64 -20.69 -12.81
N MET A 415 -12.87 -20.91 -11.75
CA MET A 415 -13.35 -20.72 -10.37
C MET A 415 -13.76 -19.27 -10.03
N ASP A 416 -13.36 -18.29 -10.85
CA ASP A 416 -13.80 -16.90 -10.73
C ASP A 416 -15.15 -16.62 -11.42
N GLY A 417 -15.75 -17.62 -12.07
CA GLY A 417 -17.02 -17.54 -12.79
C GLY A 417 -16.89 -17.19 -14.28
N THR A 418 -15.68 -17.02 -14.80
CA THR A 418 -15.46 -16.80 -16.24
C THR A 418 -15.87 -18.04 -17.01
N LEU A 419 -16.95 -17.95 -17.80
CA LEU A 419 -17.40 -19.03 -18.67
C LEU A 419 -16.39 -19.23 -19.81
N LEU A 420 -15.87 -20.45 -19.94
CA LEU A 420 -14.94 -20.84 -20.99
C LEU A 420 -15.69 -21.48 -22.16
N TYR A 421 -16.45 -22.54 -21.85
CA TYR A 421 -17.14 -23.35 -22.85
C TYR A 421 -18.54 -23.70 -22.37
N SER A 422 -19.48 -23.84 -23.31
CA SER A 422 -20.84 -24.28 -23.00
C SER A 422 -21.38 -25.13 -24.12
N SER A 423 -21.95 -26.29 -23.78
CA SER A 423 -22.63 -27.14 -24.75
C SER A 423 -23.87 -26.48 -25.35
N ASP A 424 -24.43 -25.45 -24.70
CA ASP A 424 -25.62 -24.73 -25.17
C ASP A 424 -25.34 -23.84 -26.38
N GLN A 425 -24.06 -23.62 -26.73
CA GLN A 425 -23.68 -22.97 -27.98
C GLN A 425 -23.95 -23.85 -29.22
N PHE A 426 -24.31 -25.12 -29.02
CA PHE A 426 -24.57 -26.09 -30.08
C PHE A 426 -26.01 -26.59 -30.05
N ASP A 427 -26.56 -26.92 -31.23
CA ASP A 427 -27.94 -27.39 -31.38
C ASP A 427 -28.20 -28.77 -30.75
N SER A 428 -27.14 -29.57 -30.59
CA SER A 428 -27.21 -30.93 -30.04
C SER A 428 -26.35 -31.11 -28.78
N PRO A 429 -26.80 -31.93 -27.81
CA PRO A 429 -25.99 -32.32 -26.66
C PRO A 429 -24.65 -32.92 -27.09
N SER A 430 -23.65 -32.78 -26.25
CA SER A 430 -22.32 -33.37 -26.46
C SER A 430 -22.41 -34.89 -26.32
N VAL A 431 -21.70 -35.63 -27.18
CA VAL A 431 -21.73 -37.10 -27.20
C VAL A 431 -20.33 -37.62 -26.87
N THR A 432 -20.24 -38.58 -25.96
CA THR A 432 -18.97 -39.29 -25.69
C THR A 432 -19.20 -40.74 -25.30
N THR A 433 -18.14 -41.54 -25.43
CA THR A 433 -18.10 -42.91 -24.91
C THR A 433 -17.21 -42.92 -23.68
N LEU A 434 -17.76 -43.25 -22.50
CA LEU A 434 -16.98 -43.33 -21.27
C LEU A 434 -15.91 -44.43 -21.37
N GLY A 435 -14.72 -44.22 -20.82
CA GLY A 435 -13.59 -45.16 -20.91
C GLY A 435 -12.78 -45.05 -22.20
N ALA A 436 -13.21 -44.26 -23.18
CA ALA A 436 -12.54 -44.15 -24.49
C ALA A 436 -11.50 -43.02 -24.57
N SER A 437 -11.21 -42.31 -23.47
CA SER A 437 -10.29 -41.17 -23.42
C SER A 437 -10.59 -40.06 -24.44
N LYS A 438 -11.88 -39.84 -24.72
CA LYS A 438 -12.36 -38.82 -25.67
C LYS A 438 -12.57 -37.44 -25.03
N VAL A 439 -12.44 -37.33 -23.71
CA VAL A 439 -12.57 -36.11 -22.93
C VAL A 439 -11.49 -36.08 -21.85
N ILE A 440 -11.22 -34.93 -21.24
CA ILE A 440 -10.29 -34.85 -20.09
C ILE A 440 -10.68 -35.83 -18.97
N LEU A 441 -9.67 -36.41 -18.32
CA LEU A 441 -9.85 -37.45 -17.31
C LEU A 441 -10.78 -37.02 -16.16
N GLY A 442 -10.69 -35.76 -15.73
CA GLY A 442 -11.53 -35.25 -14.66
C GLY A 442 -13.00 -35.10 -15.03
N LEU A 443 -13.29 -34.75 -16.29
CA LEU A 443 -14.66 -34.71 -16.80
C LEU A 443 -15.21 -36.14 -16.92
N GLU A 444 -14.39 -37.09 -17.36
CA GLU A 444 -14.76 -38.49 -17.43
C GLU A 444 -15.15 -39.05 -16.04
N GLU A 445 -14.36 -38.75 -15.01
CA GLU A 445 -14.67 -39.13 -13.63
C GLU A 445 -15.96 -38.45 -13.13
N GLY A 446 -16.19 -37.18 -13.51
CA GLY A 446 -17.42 -36.45 -13.20
C GLY A 446 -18.68 -37.06 -13.82
N LEU A 447 -18.58 -37.54 -15.06
CA LEU A 447 -19.67 -38.14 -15.82
C LEU A 447 -19.96 -39.60 -15.42
N LYS A 448 -19.01 -40.27 -14.78
CA LYS A 448 -19.15 -41.67 -14.33
C LYS A 448 -20.15 -41.81 -13.19
N GLY A 449 -21.00 -42.83 -13.27
CA GLY A 449 -22.01 -43.10 -12.25
C GLY A 449 -23.18 -42.11 -12.24
N MET A 450 -23.37 -41.30 -13.29
CA MET A 450 -24.51 -40.39 -13.44
C MET A 450 -25.75 -41.14 -13.95
N CYS A 451 -26.93 -40.74 -13.46
CA CYS A 451 -28.22 -41.14 -14.02
C CYS A 451 -28.76 -40.10 -15.01
N VAL A 452 -29.61 -40.54 -15.96
CA VAL A 452 -30.26 -39.61 -16.91
C VAL A 452 -31.11 -38.59 -16.16
N GLY A 453 -30.88 -37.31 -16.43
CA GLY A 453 -31.47 -36.16 -15.73
C GLY A 453 -30.70 -35.70 -14.49
N GLU A 454 -29.65 -36.41 -14.06
CA GLU A 454 -28.80 -35.99 -12.95
C GLU A 454 -27.94 -34.78 -13.31
N ARG A 455 -27.78 -33.86 -12.35
CA ARG A 455 -26.91 -32.70 -12.48
C ARG A 455 -25.83 -32.67 -11.41
N ARG A 456 -24.63 -32.29 -11.81
CA ARG A 456 -23.44 -32.25 -10.94
C ARG A 456 -22.66 -30.96 -11.15
N GLU A 457 -22.05 -30.48 -10.08
CA GLU A 457 -20.91 -29.58 -10.13
C GLU A 457 -19.64 -30.41 -9.92
N VAL A 458 -18.68 -30.27 -10.83
CA VAL A 458 -17.44 -31.05 -10.83
C VAL A 458 -16.26 -30.09 -10.88
N VAL A 459 -15.42 -30.11 -9.85
CA VAL A 459 -14.19 -29.31 -9.79
C VAL A 459 -13.02 -30.19 -10.21
N VAL A 460 -12.37 -29.81 -11.31
CA VAL A 460 -11.29 -30.57 -11.93
C VAL A 460 -9.95 -29.84 -11.73
N PRO A 461 -9.05 -30.37 -10.90
CA PRO A 461 -7.67 -29.87 -10.80
C PRO A 461 -6.92 -30.00 -12.14
N PRO A 462 -5.90 -29.18 -12.41
CA PRO A 462 -5.22 -29.15 -13.70
C PRO A 462 -4.56 -30.48 -14.09
N HIS A 463 -4.02 -31.26 -13.15
CA HIS A 463 -3.45 -32.58 -13.43
C HIS A 463 -4.48 -33.65 -13.83
N TRP A 464 -5.78 -33.35 -13.68
CA TRP A 464 -6.90 -34.12 -14.21
C TRP A 464 -7.53 -33.48 -15.47
N GLY A 465 -7.04 -32.32 -15.88
CA GLY A 465 -7.51 -31.52 -17.02
C GLY A 465 -6.39 -31.23 -18.02
N HIS A 466 -6.19 -29.95 -18.34
CA HIS A 466 -5.21 -29.50 -19.35
C HIS A 466 -3.78 -29.25 -18.82
N GLY A 467 -3.49 -29.66 -17.58
CA GLY A 467 -2.14 -29.61 -17.00
C GLY A 467 -1.58 -28.20 -16.81
N GLU A 468 -0.26 -28.12 -16.74
CA GLU A 468 0.46 -26.86 -16.47
C GLU A 468 0.47 -25.91 -17.66
N GLU A 469 0.41 -26.43 -18.89
CA GLU A 469 0.45 -25.64 -20.12
C GLU A 469 -0.91 -25.02 -20.47
N GLY A 470 -2.01 -25.67 -20.08
CA GLY A 470 -3.36 -25.25 -20.47
C GLY A 470 -3.63 -25.50 -21.95
N VAL A 471 -4.55 -24.72 -22.53
CA VAL A 471 -4.87 -24.78 -23.97
C VAL A 471 -4.56 -23.42 -24.58
N ALA A 472 -3.99 -23.41 -25.80
CA ALA A 472 -3.56 -22.19 -26.49
C ALA A 472 -4.67 -21.12 -26.61
N VAL A 473 -5.94 -21.52 -26.57
CA VAL A 473 -7.11 -20.64 -26.57
C VAL A 473 -8.05 -21.06 -25.43
N GLY A 474 -8.36 -20.14 -24.52
CA GLY A 474 -9.45 -20.29 -23.54
C GLY A 474 -9.01 -20.72 -22.14
N VAL A 475 -8.24 -21.80 -22.00
CA VAL A 475 -7.87 -22.36 -20.68
C VAL A 475 -6.46 -21.94 -20.26
N PRO A 476 -6.28 -21.12 -19.21
CA PRO A 476 -4.94 -20.79 -18.75
C PRO A 476 -4.28 -21.99 -18.07
N GLY A 477 -2.96 -22.12 -18.21
CA GLY A 477 -2.18 -23.16 -17.56
C GLY A 477 -2.39 -23.26 -16.06
N SER A 478 -2.38 -24.48 -15.54
CA SER A 478 -2.60 -24.80 -14.11
C SER A 478 -3.97 -24.33 -13.56
N ALA A 479 -4.95 -24.08 -14.43
CA ALA A 479 -6.30 -23.69 -14.00
C ALA A 479 -7.07 -24.82 -13.34
N VAL A 480 -7.85 -24.47 -12.31
CA VAL A 480 -8.90 -25.34 -11.79
C VAL A 480 -10.18 -25.05 -12.56
N LEU A 481 -10.79 -26.09 -13.12
CA LEU A 481 -12.02 -25.98 -13.92
C LEU A 481 -13.23 -26.36 -13.09
N LEU A 482 -14.34 -25.63 -13.28
CA LEU A 482 -15.64 -25.94 -12.73
C LEU A 482 -16.59 -26.32 -13.87
N PHE A 483 -17.05 -27.57 -13.85
CA PHE A 483 -18.05 -28.08 -14.77
C PHE A 483 -19.42 -28.19 -14.09
N GLU A 484 -20.44 -27.56 -14.66
CA GLU A 484 -21.83 -27.86 -14.38
C GLU A 484 -22.34 -28.85 -15.43
N LEU A 485 -22.63 -30.07 -15.02
CA LEU A 485 -22.97 -31.18 -15.91
C LEU A 485 -24.44 -31.56 -15.78
N GLU A 486 -25.04 -31.98 -16.89
CA GLU A 486 -26.35 -32.65 -16.95
C GLU A 486 -26.28 -33.84 -17.90
N LEU A 487 -26.61 -35.03 -17.41
CA LEU A 487 -26.71 -36.21 -18.27
C LEU A 487 -28.08 -36.24 -18.95
N VAL A 488 -28.11 -36.17 -20.28
CA VAL A 488 -29.35 -36.09 -21.07
C VAL A 488 -29.82 -37.45 -21.54
N GLN A 489 -28.90 -38.32 -21.95
CA GLN A 489 -29.21 -39.67 -22.43
C GLN A 489 -28.09 -40.63 -22.08
N LEU A 490 -28.45 -41.87 -21.77
CA LEU A 490 -27.54 -42.97 -21.48
C LEU A 490 -27.96 -44.18 -22.33
N GLN A 491 -27.05 -44.68 -23.14
CA GLN A 491 -27.18 -45.94 -23.84
C GLN A 491 -26.10 -46.91 -23.35
N LYS A 492 -26.52 -48.05 -22.82
CA LYS A 492 -25.61 -49.08 -22.34
C LYS A 492 -24.84 -49.71 -23.51
N GLY A 493 -23.52 -49.72 -23.44
CA GLY A 493 -22.66 -50.29 -24.47
C GLY A 493 -22.72 -49.61 -25.85
N VAL A 494 -22.56 -50.40 -26.93
CA VAL A 494 -22.45 -49.95 -28.33
C VAL A 494 -23.83 -49.90 -29.01
N PRO A 495 -24.13 -48.93 -29.92
CA PRO A 495 -25.47 -48.77 -30.53
C PRO A 495 -26.05 -50.00 -31.22
N GLU A 496 -27.38 -50.17 -31.15
CA GLU A 496 -28.11 -51.22 -31.88
C GLU A 496 -27.99 -51.01 -33.41
N GLY A 497 -27.47 -52.03 -34.11
CA GLY A 497 -27.35 -52.05 -35.59
C GLY A 497 -25.92 -52.17 -36.12
N PHE A 498 -24.90 -51.93 -35.29
CA PHE A 498 -23.50 -52.10 -35.66
C PHE A 498 -22.94 -53.42 -35.13
N MET A 499 -22.36 -54.23 -36.02
CA MET A 499 -21.73 -55.51 -35.66
C MET A 499 -20.25 -55.34 -35.31
N PHE A 500 -19.58 -54.35 -35.92
CA PHE A 500 -18.20 -53.95 -35.65
C PHE A 500 -18.04 -52.43 -35.77
N VAL A 501 -17.27 -51.81 -34.86
CA VAL A 501 -17.00 -50.37 -34.84
C VAL A 501 -15.49 -50.14 -34.70
N TRP A 502 -14.93 -49.26 -35.52
CA TRP A 502 -13.54 -48.82 -35.43
C TRP A 502 -13.34 -47.85 -34.26
N LEU A 503 -12.31 -48.06 -33.44
CA LEU A 503 -11.95 -47.18 -32.31
C LEU A 503 -10.76 -46.25 -32.61
N GLY A 504 -10.09 -46.47 -33.74
CA GLY A 504 -8.94 -45.68 -34.19
C GLY A 504 -9.02 -45.37 -35.67
N GLU A 505 -7.88 -44.98 -36.27
CA GLU A 505 -7.79 -44.75 -37.71
C GLU A 505 -8.09 -46.03 -38.49
N ILE A 506 -9.00 -45.93 -39.45
CA ILE A 506 -9.33 -47.03 -40.37
C ILE A 506 -8.12 -47.20 -41.30
N PRO A 507 -7.54 -48.41 -41.41
CA PRO A 507 -6.48 -48.66 -42.38
C PRO A 507 -6.91 -48.25 -43.79
N ASN A 508 -6.08 -47.48 -44.49
CA ASN A 508 -6.37 -47.00 -45.83
C ASN A 508 -5.18 -47.31 -46.77
N PRO A 509 -5.36 -48.13 -47.83
CA PRO A 509 -6.60 -48.79 -48.26
C PRO A 509 -6.99 -49.97 -47.35
N LEU A 510 -8.26 -50.04 -46.93
CA LEU A 510 -8.74 -51.07 -46.00
C LEU A 510 -8.61 -52.48 -46.59
N PHE A 511 -8.84 -52.62 -47.90
CA PHE A 511 -8.74 -53.90 -48.59
C PHE A 511 -7.34 -54.51 -48.46
N ASN A 512 -6.29 -53.70 -48.65
CA ASN A 512 -4.89 -54.15 -48.51
C ASN A 512 -4.54 -54.59 -47.08
N ALA A 513 -5.24 -54.06 -46.07
CA ALA A 513 -5.04 -54.48 -44.69
C ALA A 513 -5.80 -55.79 -44.37
N LEU A 514 -6.91 -56.04 -45.08
CA LEU A 514 -7.69 -57.26 -44.98
C LEU A 514 -7.05 -58.43 -45.74
N ASP A 515 -6.42 -58.16 -46.89
CA ASP A 515 -5.66 -59.11 -47.71
C ASP A 515 -4.24 -59.31 -47.14
N LEU A 516 -4.16 -60.07 -46.04
CA LEU A 516 -2.95 -60.48 -45.34
C LEU A 516 -1.99 -61.25 -46.25
N ASN A 517 -2.52 -62.00 -47.22
CA ASN A 517 -1.74 -62.92 -48.05
C ASN A 517 -1.34 -62.31 -49.43
N GLY A 518 -2.04 -61.25 -49.86
CA GLY A 518 -1.76 -60.45 -51.04
C GLY A 518 -2.30 -61.03 -52.36
N ASP A 519 -3.24 -61.98 -52.31
CA ASP A 519 -3.81 -62.65 -53.48
C ASP A 519 -5.05 -61.95 -54.06
N LYS A 520 -5.44 -60.81 -53.48
CA LYS A 520 -6.62 -60.00 -53.83
C LYS A 520 -7.95 -60.69 -53.58
N GLU A 521 -7.98 -61.74 -52.76
CA GLU A 521 -9.19 -62.44 -52.37
C GLU A 521 -9.20 -62.57 -50.84
N VAL A 522 -10.21 -62.01 -50.17
CA VAL A 522 -10.29 -62.11 -48.70
C VAL A 522 -11.35 -63.16 -48.32
N PRO A 523 -10.98 -64.42 -48.01
CA PRO A 523 -11.91 -65.42 -47.50
C PRO A 523 -12.29 -65.17 -46.04
N LEU A 524 -13.38 -65.80 -45.58
CA LEU A 524 -13.90 -65.66 -44.21
C LEU A 524 -12.83 -65.87 -43.12
N GLN A 525 -11.89 -66.80 -43.34
CA GLN A 525 -10.84 -67.10 -42.37
C GLN A 525 -9.90 -65.91 -42.18
N GLU A 526 -9.46 -65.30 -43.28
CA GLU A 526 -8.57 -64.16 -43.32
C GLU A 526 -9.26 -62.90 -42.77
N PHE A 527 -10.49 -62.67 -43.18
CA PHE A 527 -11.36 -61.62 -42.62
C PHE A 527 -11.52 -61.78 -41.10
N SER A 528 -11.76 -63.02 -40.63
CA SER A 528 -11.96 -63.29 -39.21
C SER A 528 -10.70 -63.07 -38.39
N GLU A 529 -9.54 -63.46 -38.90
CA GLU A 529 -8.27 -63.25 -38.23
C GLU A 529 -7.96 -61.76 -38.11
N PHE A 530 -8.19 -61.00 -39.18
CA PHE A 530 -8.01 -59.56 -39.17
C PHE A 530 -8.93 -58.87 -38.15
N ILE A 531 -10.24 -59.15 -38.15
CA ILE A 531 -11.17 -58.53 -37.21
C ILE A 531 -10.84 -58.90 -35.76
N LYS A 532 -10.50 -60.16 -35.49
CA LYS A 532 -10.06 -60.60 -34.15
C LYS A 532 -8.77 -59.89 -33.73
N LEU A 533 -7.85 -59.65 -34.65
CA LEU A 533 -6.62 -58.91 -34.38
C LEU A 533 -6.93 -57.45 -34.03
N GLN A 534 -7.80 -56.77 -34.77
CA GLN A 534 -8.21 -55.39 -34.46
C GLN A 534 -8.88 -55.29 -33.09
N VAL A 535 -9.72 -56.27 -32.72
CA VAL A 535 -10.32 -56.32 -31.38
C VAL A 535 -9.26 -56.56 -30.30
N LYS A 536 -8.31 -57.49 -30.53
CA LYS A 536 -7.22 -57.80 -29.60
C LYS A 536 -6.28 -56.62 -29.37
N GLU A 537 -6.02 -55.83 -30.42
CA GLU A 537 -5.20 -54.62 -30.38
C GLU A 537 -5.96 -53.39 -29.88
N GLY A 538 -7.26 -53.52 -29.57
CA GLY A 538 -8.10 -52.41 -29.10
C GLY A 538 -8.43 -51.38 -30.18
N LYS A 539 -8.25 -51.72 -31.46
CA LYS A 539 -8.52 -50.86 -32.63
C LYS A 539 -9.96 -50.99 -33.15
N GLY A 540 -10.72 -51.98 -32.69
CA GLY A 540 -12.14 -52.14 -33.01
C GLY A 540 -12.93 -52.88 -31.94
N ARG A 541 -14.26 -52.75 -31.96
CA ARG A 541 -15.20 -53.43 -31.04
C ARG A 541 -16.23 -54.22 -31.81
N LEU A 542 -16.54 -55.43 -31.33
CA LEU A 542 -17.69 -56.22 -31.79
C LEU A 542 -18.89 -55.99 -30.88
N ARG A 543 -20.09 -56.24 -31.40
CA ARG A 543 -21.33 -56.22 -30.63
C ARG A 543 -21.22 -57.14 -29.39
N PRO A 544 -21.45 -56.63 -28.16
CA PRO A 544 -21.40 -57.46 -26.96
C PRO A 544 -22.59 -58.43 -26.87
N GLY A 545 -22.38 -59.60 -26.25
CA GLY A 545 -23.44 -60.58 -25.97
C GLY A 545 -23.77 -61.57 -27.09
N VAL A 546 -22.97 -61.63 -28.15
CA VAL A 546 -23.14 -62.58 -29.28
C VAL A 546 -21.83 -63.37 -29.49
N ASP A 547 -21.93 -64.59 -30.02
CA ASP A 547 -20.75 -65.39 -30.37
C ASP A 547 -19.85 -64.63 -31.38
N ILE A 548 -18.57 -64.48 -31.04
CA ILE A 548 -17.58 -63.73 -31.85
C ILE A 548 -17.50 -64.32 -33.26
N GLY A 549 -17.55 -65.66 -33.38
CA GLY A 549 -17.53 -66.35 -34.68
C GLY A 549 -18.76 -66.00 -35.52
N GLY A 550 -19.95 -66.04 -34.91
CA GLY A 550 -21.21 -65.64 -35.54
C GLY A 550 -21.22 -64.19 -36.02
N VAL A 551 -20.84 -63.23 -35.16
CA VAL A 551 -20.86 -61.80 -35.54
C VAL A 551 -19.90 -61.52 -36.70
N VAL A 552 -18.69 -62.08 -36.65
CA VAL A 552 -17.69 -61.89 -37.71
C VAL A 552 -18.16 -62.50 -39.03
N LYS A 553 -18.83 -63.66 -38.97
CA LYS A 553 -19.43 -64.29 -40.14
C LYS A 553 -20.57 -63.45 -40.70
N ASP A 554 -21.44 -62.90 -39.85
CA ASP A 554 -22.53 -62.03 -40.30
C ASP A 554 -21.98 -60.74 -40.95
N ILE A 555 -20.86 -60.20 -40.47
CA ILE A 555 -20.17 -59.08 -41.11
C ILE A 555 -19.64 -59.50 -42.49
N PHE A 556 -18.96 -60.65 -42.56
CA PHE A 556 -18.42 -61.19 -43.80
C PHE A 556 -19.51 -61.42 -44.86
N ASP A 557 -20.60 -62.10 -44.47
CA ASP A 557 -21.73 -62.42 -45.36
C ASP A 557 -22.45 -61.16 -45.88
N ASN A 558 -22.32 -60.02 -45.19
CA ASN A 558 -22.85 -58.72 -45.66
C ASN A 558 -21.91 -58.01 -46.64
N GLN A 559 -20.61 -58.32 -46.61
CA GLN A 559 -19.61 -57.75 -47.52
C GLN A 559 -19.45 -58.61 -48.77
N ASP A 560 -19.61 -59.93 -48.67
CA ASP A 560 -19.68 -60.88 -49.80
C ASP A 560 -21.02 -60.73 -50.55
N GLN A 561 -21.07 -59.73 -51.44
CA GLN A 561 -22.30 -59.36 -52.15
C GLN A 561 -22.74 -60.41 -53.16
N ASN A 562 -21.79 -61.09 -53.80
CA ASN A 562 -22.06 -62.09 -54.83
C ASN A 562 -22.24 -63.52 -54.24
N LYS A 563 -21.94 -63.71 -52.95
CA LYS A 563 -22.03 -64.95 -52.17
C LYS A 563 -21.12 -66.07 -52.67
N ASP A 564 -19.94 -65.71 -53.17
CA ASP A 564 -18.93 -66.66 -53.66
C ASP A 564 -17.96 -67.15 -52.56
N GLY A 565 -18.12 -66.63 -51.33
CA GLY A 565 -17.32 -66.99 -50.16
C GLY A 565 -16.01 -66.22 -50.04
N LYS A 566 -15.83 -65.15 -50.81
CA LYS A 566 -14.65 -64.28 -50.81
C LYS A 566 -15.09 -62.82 -50.94
N ILE A 567 -14.31 -61.91 -50.38
CA ILE A 567 -14.50 -60.46 -50.58
C ILE A 567 -13.41 -59.96 -51.51
N VAL A 568 -13.81 -59.29 -52.60
CA VAL A 568 -12.90 -58.57 -53.49
C VAL A 568 -13.00 -57.05 -53.29
N GLU A 569 -12.02 -56.30 -53.79
CA GLU A 569 -11.89 -54.85 -53.55
C GLU A 569 -13.17 -54.05 -53.89
N ASP A 570 -13.85 -54.43 -54.97
CA ASP A 570 -15.08 -53.78 -55.45
C ASP A 570 -16.33 -54.07 -54.59
N GLU A 571 -16.28 -55.09 -53.73
CA GLU A 571 -17.40 -55.50 -52.87
C GLU A 571 -17.37 -54.84 -51.50
N LEU A 572 -16.20 -54.36 -51.07
CA LEU A 572 -15.98 -53.78 -49.76
C LEU A 572 -16.74 -52.46 -49.62
N LYS A 573 -17.84 -52.48 -48.88
CA LYS A 573 -18.66 -51.31 -48.57
C LYS A 573 -18.49 -50.95 -47.09
N ILE A 574 -17.80 -49.85 -46.86
CA ILE A 574 -17.83 -49.17 -45.56
C ILE A 574 -19.11 -48.33 -45.54
N LYS A 575 -20.03 -48.61 -44.61
CA LYS A 575 -21.11 -47.66 -44.31
C LYS A 575 -20.50 -46.50 -43.53
N ASP A 576 -20.02 -45.50 -44.27
CA ASP A 576 -19.79 -44.16 -43.72
C ASP A 576 -21.14 -43.45 -43.63
N ASP A 577 -21.81 -43.63 -42.51
CA ASP A 577 -22.81 -42.67 -42.02
C ASP A 577 -22.53 -42.49 -40.53
N GLU A 578 -21.59 -41.61 -40.24
CA GLU A 578 -21.94 -40.33 -39.67
C GLU A 578 -20.73 -39.42 -39.85
N SER A 579 -21.02 -38.22 -40.34
CA SER A 579 -20.18 -37.03 -40.38
C SER A 579 -19.03 -37.06 -39.38
N GLU A 580 -17.92 -36.42 -39.73
CA GLU A 580 -17.13 -35.66 -38.75
C GLU A 580 -18.08 -34.76 -37.93
N GLN A 581 -18.74 -35.33 -36.93
CA GLN A 581 -19.63 -34.62 -36.03
C GLN A 581 -18.70 -34.08 -34.97
N VAL A 582 -18.06 -32.97 -35.38
CA VAL A 582 -17.35 -32.00 -34.56
C VAL A 582 -16.53 -32.70 -33.48
N ARG A 583 -15.27 -33.06 -33.79
CA ARG A 583 -14.25 -32.97 -32.74
C ARG A 583 -14.28 -31.52 -32.29
N ARG A 584 -15.04 -31.26 -31.23
CA ARG A 584 -15.04 -29.97 -30.55
C ARG A 584 -13.67 -29.95 -29.91
N ASP A 585 -12.74 -29.19 -30.50
CA ASP A 585 -11.33 -29.04 -30.09
C ASP A 585 -11.13 -28.52 -28.65
N GLU A 586 -12.18 -28.58 -27.82
CA GLU A 586 -12.34 -27.96 -26.51
C GLU A 586 -12.26 -28.97 -25.34
N LEU A 587 -11.96 -30.25 -25.61
CA LEU A 587 -11.92 -31.34 -24.60
C LEU A 587 -10.66 -32.20 -24.70
#